data_AF-A0AAN7X2T3-F1
#
_entry.id   AF-A0AAN7X2T3-F1
#
_cell.length_a   1.000
_cell.length_b   1.000
_cell.length_c   1.000
_cell.angle_alpha   90.00
_cell.angle_beta   90.00
_cell.angle_gamma   90.00
#
_symmetry.space_group_name_H-M   'P 1'
#
loop_
_entity.id
_entity.type
_entity.pdbx_description
1 polymer ?
#
loop_
_entity_poly.entity_id
_entity_poly.type
_entity_poly.pdbx_seq_one_letter_code
_entity_poly.pdbx_strand_id
1 'polypeptide(L)' 'MEGSSSQAEESWQMKKNKKDTCNFDKEFTKMPVDLTPTDKLVIMNLDEEDFLGFSYTNPEYVAPGK' A
#
# COMPACT_ATOMS: atom_id res chain seq x y z
N MET A 1 -6.04 -11.72 -48.98
CA MET A 1 -6.99 -11.77 -47.84
C MET A 1 -6.15 -11.73 -46.60
N GLU A 2 -5.91 -10.51 -46.13
CA GLU A 2 -4.98 -10.20 -45.05
C GLU A 2 -5.58 -10.61 -43.70
N GLY A 3 -4.68 -11.00 -42.82
CA GLY A 3 -4.97 -11.74 -41.60
C GLY A 3 -5.84 -10.99 -40.59
N SER A 4 -6.65 -11.78 -39.91
CA SER A 4 -7.16 -11.47 -38.58
C SER A 4 -5.98 -11.18 -37.65
N SER A 5 -5.93 -9.98 -37.06
CA SER A 5 -5.11 -9.77 -35.88
C SER A 5 -5.65 -8.65 -35.00
N SER A 6 -5.99 -9.06 -33.78
CA SER A 6 -5.89 -8.27 -32.54
C SER A 6 -6.97 -7.23 -32.26
N GLN A 7 -8.18 -7.72 -31.99
CA GLN A 7 -9.13 -7.03 -31.12
C GLN A 7 -8.67 -7.20 -29.66
N ALA A 8 -7.68 -6.43 -29.22
CA ALA A 8 -7.33 -6.24 -27.81
C ALA A 8 -6.31 -5.10 -27.66
N GLU A 9 -6.60 -3.92 -28.19
CA GLU A 9 -5.91 -2.70 -27.76
C GLU A 9 -6.38 -2.38 -26.33
N GLU A 10 -5.70 -3.01 -25.37
CA GLU A 10 -5.34 -2.52 -24.06
C GLU A 10 -5.95 -1.16 -23.66
N SER A 11 -7.15 -1.18 -23.08
CA SER A 11 -7.69 -0.01 -22.37
C SER A 11 -7.19 0.01 -20.92
N TRP A 12 -5.88 0.17 -20.73
CA TRP A 12 -5.31 0.51 -19.42
C TRP A 12 -5.64 1.96 -19.05
N GLN A 13 -6.93 2.26 -18.86
CA GLN A 13 -7.34 3.52 -18.26
C GLN A 13 -7.07 3.43 -16.76
N MET A 14 -5.83 3.75 -16.36
CA MET A 14 -5.50 4.02 -14.96
C MET A 14 -6.37 5.21 -14.52
N LYS A 15 -7.45 4.93 -13.76
CA LYS A 15 -8.34 5.98 -13.30
C LYS A 15 -7.55 6.86 -12.34
N LYS A 16 -7.33 8.12 -12.72
CA LYS A 16 -6.60 9.16 -11.95
C LYS A 16 -7.37 9.61 -10.70
N ASN A 17 -8.08 8.73 -10.01
CA ASN A 17 -8.76 9.05 -8.77
C ASN A 17 -7.85 8.68 -7.60
N LYS A 18 -7.70 9.58 -6.62
CA LYS A 18 -6.90 9.35 -5.41
C LYS A 18 -7.40 8.19 -4.54
N LYS A 19 -8.63 7.74 -4.78
CA LYS A 19 -9.27 6.61 -4.08
C LYS A 19 -9.46 5.39 -4.98
N ASP A 20 -8.81 5.34 -6.14
CA ASP A 20 -8.91 4.16 -6.99
C ASP A 20 -8.19 2.98 -6.33
N THR A 21 -8.94 1.92 -6.07
CA THR A 21 -8.43 0.69 -5.49
C THR A 21 -8.67 -0.52 -6.39
N CYS A 22 -8.85 -0.31 -7.69
CA CYS A 22 -9.20 -1.36 -8.65
C CYS A 22 -8.19 -2.51 -8.72
N ASN A 23 -6.93 -2.26 -8.38
CA ASN A 23 -5.86 -3.26 -8.35
C ASN A 23 -5.73 -3.97 -6.98
N PHE A 24 -6.57 -3.64 -6.01
CA PHE A 24 -6.55 -4.21 -4.66
C PHE A 24 -7.80 -5.06 -4.44
N ASP A 25 -7.68 -6.09 -3.61
CA ASP A 25 -8.85 -6.86 -3.20
C ASP A 25 -9.85 -5.97 -2.45
N LYS A 26 -11.13 -6.19 -2.73
CA LYS A 26 -12.24 -5.50 -2.08
C LYS A 26 -12.31 -5.82 -0.59
N GLU A 27 -11.82 -6.97 -0.16
CA GLU A 27 -11.77 -7.32 1.27
C GLU A 27 -10.95 -6.29 2.06
N PHE A 28 -9.76 -5.92 1.58
CA PHE A 28 -8.90 -4.94 2.25
C PHE A 28 -9.42 -3.50 2.19
N THR A 29 -10.13 -3.14 1.12
CA THR A 29 -10.56 -1.74 0.89
C THR A 29 -11.91 -1.41 1.52
N LYS A 30 -12.66 -2.42 1.97
CA LYS A 30 -13.92 -2.26 2.71
C LYS A 30 -13.75 -2.24 4.22
N MET A 31 -12.65 -2.81 4.73
CA MET A 31 -12.35 -2.78 6.16
C MET A 31 -12.04 -1.35 6.62
N PRO A 32 -12.37 -1.01 7.88
CA PRO A 32 -11.96 0.26 8.46
C PRO A 32 -10.43 0.34 8.57
N VAL A 33 -9.89 1.55 8.43
CA VAL A 33 -8.44 1.82 8.52
C VAL A 33 -8.06 2.01 9.98
N ASP A 34 -8.10 0.91 10.74
CA ASP A 34 -7.84 0.91 12.18
C ASP A 34 -6.64 0.02 12.52
N LEU A 35 -5.92 0.39 13.58
CA LEU A 35 -4.88 -0.46 14.16
C LEU A 35 -5.53 -1.49 15.07
N THR A 36 -5.07 -2.74 14.98
CA THR A 36 -5.47 -3.78 15.92
C THR A 36 -5.08 -3.36 17.34
N PRO A 37 -6.00 -3.35 18.31
CA PRO A 37 -5.67 -3.05 19.69
C PRO A 37 -4.61 -4.02 20.22
N THR A 38 -3.54 -3.49 20.82
CA THR A 38 -2.46 -4.30 21.36
C THR A 38 -2.71 -4.63 22.84
N ASP A 39 -2.38 -5.85 23.26
CA ASP A 39 -2.41 -6.25 24.66
C ASP A 39 -1.19 -5.65 25.39
N LYS A 40 -1.44 -4.97 26.51
CA LYS A 40 -0.39 -4.34 27.33
C LYS A 40 0.61 -5.36 27.87
N LEU A 41 0.18 -6.56 28.22
CA LEU A 41 1.07 -7.61 28.70
C LEU A 41 1.96 -8.13 27.57
N VAL A 42 1.46 -8.16 26.34
CA VAL A 42 2.31 -8.50 25.19
C VAL A 42 3.37 -7.43 25.01
N ILE A 43 3.00 -6.15 25.00
CA ILE A 43 3.95 -5.03 24.86
C ILE A 43 5.02 -5.05 25.96
N MET A 44 4.62 -5.24 27.22
CA MET A 44 5.54 -5.21 28.37
C MET A 44 6.52 -6.38 28.40
N ASN A 45 6.25 -7.46 27.67
CA ASN A 45 7.12 -8.64 27.60
C ASN A 45 8.00 -8.65 26.34
N LEU A 46 7.94 -7.61 25.50
CA LEU A 46 8.85 -7.46 24.36
C LEU A 46 10.23 -7.03 24.86
N ASP A 47 11.28 -7.59 24.25
CA ASP A 47 12.64 -7.06 24.41
C ASP A 47 12.79 -5.85 23.48
N GLU A 48 13.03 -4.66 24.06
CA GLU A 48 13.21 -3.43 23.29
C GLU A 48 14.56 -3.40 22.56
N GLU A 49 15.56 -4.15 23.06
CA GLU A 49 16.92 -4.13 22.50
C GLU A 49 16.96 -4.77 21.11
N ASP A 50 16.03 -5.69 20.80
CA ASP A 50 15.86 -6.29 19.47
C ASP A 50 15.51 -5.26 18.38
N PHE A 51 15.04 -4.08 18.76
CA PHE A 51 14.64 -3.00 17.85
C PHE A 51 15.66 -1.85 17.78
N LEU A 52 16.82 -1.99 18.43
CA LEU A 52 17.89 -0.99 18.33
C LEU A 52 18.34 -0.80 16.87
N GLY A 53 18.47 0.46 16.46
CA GLY A 53 18.86 0.81 15.09
C GLY A 53 17.75 0.66 14.05
N PHE A 54 16.51 0.32 14.43
CA PHE A 54 15.39 0.19 13.50
C PHE A 54 14.96 1.54 12.88
N SER A 55 15.13 2.63 13.63
CA SER A 55 14.71 3.97 13.18
C SER A 55 15.49 4.43 11.95
N TYR A 56 14.79 4.65 10.84
CA TYR A 56 15.34 5.17 9.59
C TYR A 56 14.39 6.22 8.99
N THR A 57 14.96 7.28 8.44
CA THR A 57 14.25 8.24 7.58
C THR A 57 15.07 8.41 6.32
N ASN A 58 14.42 8.34 5.15
CA ASN A 58 15.11 8.49 3.88
C ASN A 58 15.66 9.93 3.72
N PRO A 59 16.99 10.16 3.71
CA PRO A 59 17.57 11.50 3.61
C PRO A 59 17.36 12.14 2.23
N GLU A 60 17.14 11.34 1.20
CA GLU A 60 16.91 11.80 -0.17
C GLU A 60 15.44 12.16 -0.45
N TYR A 61 14.55 11.98 0.54
CA TYR A 61 13.13 12.26 0.36
C TYR A 61 12.86 13.77 0.41
N VAL A 62 12.59 14.36 -0.76
CA VAL A 62 12.06 15.72 -0.89
C VAL A 62 10.54 15.66 -0.99
N ALA A 63 9.84 16.09 0.06
CA ALA A 63 8.39 16.14 0.05
C ALA A 63 7.88 17.06 -1.07
N PRO A 64 6.84 16.68 -1.82
CA PRO A 64 6.24 17.58 -2.81
C PRO A 64 5.73 18.83 -2.10
N GLY A 65 6.08 20.01 -2.65
CA GLY A 65 5.59 21.30 -2.17
C GLY A 65 4.06 21.36 -2.17
N LYS A 66 3.49 22.10 -1.22
CA LYS A 66 2.04 22.30 -1.12
C LYS A 66 1.46 23.07 -2.30
#